data_AF-A0A920RLV4-F1
#
_entry.id   AF-A0A920RLV4-F1
#
_cell.length_a   1.000
_cell.length_b   1.000
_cell.length_c   1.000
_cell.angle_alpha   90.00
_cell.angle_beta   90.00
_cell.angle_gamma   90.00
#
_symmetry.space_group_name_H-M   'P 1'
#
loop_
_entity.id
_entity.type
_entity.pdbx_description
1 polymer ?
#
loop_
_entity_poly.entity_id
_entity_poly.type
_entity_poly.pdbx_seq_one_letter_code
_entity_poly.pdbx_strand_id
1 'polypeptide(L)'
;MLFIWLDGGISQLETWDPKPGTEFGGPFRSIPTKLPGVHFGELVPDTAAIADKLTLIRSMSTKDENHSSGVPRIQRGDPKNRG
;
A
#
# COMPACT_ATOMS: atom_id res chain seq x y z
N MET A 1 -2.32 3.32 -24.70
CA MET A 1 -1.73 3.82 -23.43
C MET A 1 -2.86 3.96 -22.43
N LEU A 2 -2.84 3.19 -21.34
CA LEU A 2 -3.81 3.30 -20.26
C LEU A 2 -3.17 4.08 -19.11
N PHE A 3 -3.80 5.17 -18.69
CA PHE A 3 -3.36 6.00 -17.58
C PHE A 3 -4.42 5.96 -16.49
N ILE A 4 -4.04 5.52 -15.29
CA ILE A 4 -4.93 5.49 -14.13
C ILE A 4 -4.45 6.58 -13.18
N TRP A 5 -5.22 7.67 -13.08
CA TRP A 5 -4.97 8.74 -12.11
C TRP A 5 -5.58 8.38 -10.77
N LEU A 6 -4.74 8.06 -9.80
CA LEU A 6 -5.13 7.81 -8.42
C LEU A 6 -4.54 8.95 -7.58
N ASP A 7 -5.34 9.97 -7.30
CA ASP A 7 -4.96 11.18 -6.56
C ASP A 7 -4.61 10.83 -5.09
N GLY A 8 -3.38 10.35 -4.88
CA GLY A 8 -2.91 9.81 -3.59
C GLY A 8 -2.63 8.29 -3.58
N GLY A 9 -2.90 7.58 -4.67
CA GLY A 9 -2.61 6.15 -4.83
C GLY A 9 -3.79 5.21 -4.54
N ILE A 10 -3.55 3.91 -4.64
CA ILE A 10 -4.53 2.86 -4.33
C ILE A 10 -4.60 2.63 -2.81
N SER A 11 -5.77 2.27 -2.29
CA SER A 11 -5.92 1.95 -0.87
C SER A 11 -5.00 0.80 -0.46
N GLN A 12 -4.30 0.98 0.67
CA GLN A 12 -3.39 -0.03 1.23
C GLN A 12 -4.13 -1.28 1.71
N LEU A 13 -5.36 -1.13 2.23
CA LEU A 13 -6.14 -2.20 2.85
C LEU A 13 -6.74 -3.15 1.81
N GLU A 14 -7.09 -2.62 0.64
CA GLU A 14 -7.60 -3.42 -0.47
C GLU A 14 -6.47 -4.09 -1.27
N THR A 15 -5.21 -3.74 -1.02
CA THR A 15 -4.07 -4.16 -1.84
C THR A 15 -2.93 -4.78 -1.03
N TRP A 16 -2.02 -3.97 -0.52
CA TRP A 16 -0.71 -4.43 -0.06
C TRP A 16 -0.65 -4.75 1.41
N ASP A 17 -1.65 -4.37 2.22
CA ASP A 17 -1.67 -4.58 3.67
C ASP A 17 -3.13 -4.73 4.19
N PRO A 18 -3.80 -5.87 3.93
CA PRO A 18 -5.25 -6.01 4.13
C PRO A 18 -5.74 -6.08 5.58
N LYS A 19 -4.85 -6.26 6.56
CA LYS A 19 -5.17 -6.29 8.01
C LYS A 19 -6.48 -7.06 8.35
N PRO A 20 -6.64 -8.33 7.91
CA PRO A 20 -7.88 -9.07 8.07
C PRO A 20 -8.25 -9.26 9.55
N GLY A 21 -9.53 -9.12 9.88
CA GLY A 21 -10.05 -9.33 11.24
C GLY A 21 -9.75 -8.20 12.23
N THR A 22 -9.30 -7.04 11.75
CA THR A 22 -9.09 -5.85 12.58
C THR A 22 -10.20 -4.82 12.36
N GLU A 23 -10.39 -3.90 13.30
CA GLU A 23 -11.35 -2.77 13.19
C GLU A 23 -11.09 -1.90 11.95
N PHE A 24 -9.82 -1.82 11.52
CA PHE A 24 -9.37 -0.97 10.42
C PHE A 24 -9.07 -1.76 9.13
N GLY A 25 -9.44 -3.04 9.07
CA GLY A 25 -9.25 -3.87 7.88
C GLY A 25 -10.25 -3.51 6.78
N GLY A 26 -9.84 -3.66 5.52
CA GLY A 26 -10.74 -3.52 4.38
C GLY A 26 -11.79 -4.64 4.35
N PRO A 27 -12.90 -4.49 3.59
CA PRO A 27 -13.98 -5.49 3.56
C PRO A 27 -13.64 -6.74 2.73
N PHE A 28 -12.46 -6.78 2.11
CA PHE A 28 -12.04 -7.84 1.19
C PHE A 28 -11.16 -8.88 1.88
N ARG A 29 -11.08 -10.06 1.26
CA ARG A 29 -10.27 -11.17 1.77
C ARG A 29 -8.78 -10.92 1.56
N SER A 30 -8.01 -11.40 2.53
CA SER A 30 -6.56 -11.53 2.43
C SER A 30 -6.21 -12.86 1.75
N ILE A 31 -5.36 -12.82 0.72
CA ILE A 31 -4.89 -13.99 -0.04
C ILE A 31 -3.37 -14.16 0.13
N PRO A 32 -2.86 -15.41 0.14
CA PRO A 32 -1.42 -15.65 0.19
C PRO A 32 -0.74 -15.16 -1.08
N THR A 33 0.49 -14.67 -0.94
CA THR A 33 1.36 -14.37 -2.08
C THR A 33 2.37 -15.50 -2.30
N LYS A 34 3.21 -15.38 -3.34
CA LYS A 34 4.37 -16.26 -3.53
C LYS A 34 5.41 -16.20 -2.40
N LEU A 35 5.45 -15.11 -1.62
CA LEU A 35 6.36 -14.97 -0.49
C LEU A 35 5.72 -15.57 0.78
N PRO A 36 6.35 -16.56 1.44
CA PRO A 36 5.80 -17.14 2.66
C PRO A 36 5.52 -16.09 3.74
N GLY A 37 4.32 -16.11 4.32
CA GLY A 37 3.89 -15.18 5.35
C GLY A 37 3.50 -13.79 4.85
N VAL A 38 3.62 -13.49 3.55
CA VAL A 38 3.14 -12.24 2.95
C VAL A 38 1.80 -12.47 2.27
N HIS A 39 0.85 -11.60 2.59
CA HIS A 39 -0.50 -11.62 2.04
C HIS A 39 -0.86 -10.26 1.42
N PHE A 40 -1.65 -10.30 0.35
CA PHE A 40 -2.26 -9.15 -0.32
C PHE A 40 -3.80 -9.29 -0.34
N GLY A 41 -4.52 -8.24 -0.73
CA GLY A 41 -5.96 -8.28 -0.94
C GLY A 41 -6.35 -9.09 -2.18
N GLU A 42 -7.53 -9.71 -2.14
CA GLU A 42 -8.04 -10.56 -3.22
C GLU A 42 -8.25 -9.83 -4.56
N LEU A 43 -8.22 -8.50 -4.55
CA LEU A 43 -8.37 -7.66 -5.75
C LEU A 43 -7.09 -7.54 -6.59
N VAL A 44 -5.94 -8.00 -6.08
CA VAL A 44 -4.64 -7.96 -6.78
C VAL A 44 -4.00 -9.36 -6.92
N PRO A 45 -4.73 -10.39 -7.41
CA PRO A 45 -4.25 -11.77 -7.43
C PRO A 45 -3.01 -11.96 -8.30
N ASP A 46 -2.96 -11.29 -9.45
CA ASP A 46 -1.80 -11.37 -10.36
C ASP A 46 -0.55 -10.72 -9.74
N THR A 47 -0.74 -9.69 -8.91
CA THR A 47 0.38 -9.07 -8.19
C THR A 47 0.87 -9.97 -7.04
N ALA A 48 -0.04 -10.63 -6.34
CA ALA A 48 0.30 -11.64 -5.33
C ALA A 48 1.12 -12.81 -5.93
N ALA A 49 0.81 -13.19 -7.18
CA ALA A 49 1.51 -14.26 -7.91
C ALA A 49 2.95 -13.92 -8.33
N ILE A 50 3.32 -12.63 -8.32
CA ILE A 50 4.67 -12.15 -8.64
C ILE A 50 5.37 -11.47 -7.47
N ALA A 51 4.87 -11.64 -6.23
CA ALA A 51 5.42 -10.97 -5.05
C ALA A 51 6.92 -11.28 -4.82
N ASP A 52 7.42 -12.43 -5.29
CA ASP A 52 8.83 -12.82 -5.31
C ASP A 52 9.72 -11.90 -6.15
N LYS A 53 9.13 -11.06 -7.00
CA LYS A 53 9.80 -10.10 -7.87
C LYS A 53 9.60 -8.64 -7.41
N LEU A 54 8.96 -8.43 -6.26
CA LEU A 54 8.62 -7.11 -5.75
C LEU A 54 9.38 -6.83 -4.45
N THR A 55 9.64 -5.55 -4.18
CA THR A 55 10.06 -5.09 -2.86
C THR A 55 8.88 -4.44 -2.17
N LEU A 56 8.45 -5.03 -1.06
CA LEU A 56 7.32 -4.53 -0.29
C LEU A 56 7.80 -3.61 0.84
N ILE A 57 7.30 -2.36 0.85
CA ILE A 57 7.62 -1.36 1.89
C ILE A 57 6.32 -1.04 2.64
N ARG A 58 6.24 -1.46 3.91
CA ARG A 58 5.10 -1.19 4.84
C ARG A 58 5.47 -0.28 6.01
N SER A 59 6.63 0.38 5.95
CA SER A 59 7.15 1.22 7.03
C SER A 59 6.78 2.71 6.91
N MET A 60 6.00 3.08 5.89
CA MET A 60 5.57 4.47 5.70
C MET A 60 4.41 4.80 6.64
N SER A 61 4.58 5.85 7.44
CA SER A 61 3.53 6.37 8.31
C SER A 61 3.72 7.89 8.49
N THR A 62 2.64 8.59 8.81
CA THR A 62 2.63 10.03 9.07
C THR A 62 1.72 10.34 10.25
N LYS A 63 2.01 11.43 10.98
CA LYS A 63 1.09 12.02 11.99
C LYS A 63 0.25 13.15 11.41
N ASP A 64 0.51 13.53 10.16
CA ASP A 64 -0.23 14.55 9.43
C ASP A 64 -1.47 13.91 8.81
N GLU A 65 -2.64 14.42 9.20
CA GLU A 65 -3.95 13.95 8.73
C GLU A 65 -4.44 14.67 7.47
N ASN A 66 -3.72 15.71 7.01
CA ASN A 66 -4.13 16.47 5.84
C ASN A 66 -3.70 15.76 4.54
N HIS A 67 -4.66 15.57 3.65
CA HIS A 67 -4.44 14.98 2.33
C HIS A 67 -3.42 15.80 1.51
N SER A 68 -3.60 17.12 1.43
CA SER A 68 -2.80 17.98 0.54
C SER A 68 -1.34 18.07 0.94
N SER A 69 -1.03 17.91 2.23
CA SER A 69 0.35 17.87 2.72
C SER A 69 1.02 16.51 2.51
N GLY A 70 0.26 15.43 2.34
CA GLY A 70 0.78 14.09 2.03
C GLY A 70 1.44 14.00 0.65
N VAL A 71 0.87 14.68 -0.35
CA VAL A 71 1.37 14.68 -1.74
C VAL A 71 2.86 15.04 -1.84
N PRO A 72 3.33 16.22 -1.35
CA PRO A 72 4.74 16.56 -1.41
C PRO A 72 5.62 15.68 -0.50
N ARG A 73 5.09 15.12 0.60
CA ARG A 73 5.83 14.23 1.51
C ARG A 73 6.17 12.89 0.86
N ILE A 74 5.24 12.30 0.10
CA ILE A 74 5.49 11.06 -0.64
C ILE A 74 6.53 11.30 -1.74
N GLN A 75 6.47 12.45 -2.43
CA GLN A 75 7.36 12.75 -3.55
C GLN A 75 8.81 13.07 -3.13
N ARG A 76 9.00 13.78 -2.01
CA ARG A 76 10.34 14.23 -1.57
C ARG A 76 10.90 13.45 -0.37
N GLY A 77 10.08 12.64 0.29
CA GLY A 77 10.35 12.09 1.61
C GLY A 77 10.03 13.05 2.77
N ASP A 78 10.03 12.51 3.99
CA ASP A 78 9.81 13.25 5.24
C ASP A 78 10.82 12.78 6.30
N PRO A 79 11.44 13.69 7.09
CA PRO A 79 11.33 15.14 7.03
C PRO A 79 11.93 15.74 5.76
N LYS A 80 11.43 16.90 5.34
CA LYS A 80 11.83 17.63 4.11
C LYS A 80 13.35 17.80 3.92
N ASN A 81 14.12 17.90 5.00
CA ASN A 81 15.58 18.11 5.00
C ASN A 81 16.29 16.93 5.67
N ARG A 82 16.22 15.75 5.07
CA ARG A 82 16.85 14.54 5.59
C ARG A 82 18.32 14.46 5.14
N GLY A 83 19.13 15.45 5.56
CA GLY A 83 20.55 15.58 5.19
C GLY A 83 20.76 16.23 3.83
#